data_AF-K1Z5K8-F1
#
_entry.id   AF-K1Z5K8-F1
#
_cell.length_a   1.000
_cell.length_b   1.000
_cell.length_c   1.000
_cell.angle_alpha   90.00
_cell.angle_beta   90.00
_cell.angle_gamma   90.00
#
_symmetry.space_group_name_H-M   'P 1'
#
loop_
_entity.id
_entity.type
_entity.pdbx_description
1 polymer ?
#
loop_
_entity_poly.entity_id
_entity_poly.type
_entity_poly.pdbx_seq_one_letter_code
_entity_poly.pdbx_strand_id
1 'polypeptide(L)'
;GQCNDAYSAIKIASALANAFGTDVNGLPLSFILSWYEQKAVAILLTLLHLGIKNIRLGPSLPAFVTPDVLGVLVANFNIKPIGNVQEDLKDTLN
;
A
#
# COMPACT_ATOMS: atom_id res chain seq x y z
N GLY A 1 -12.30 11.72 -3.21
CA GLY A 1 -12.71 11.21 -4.52
C GLY A 1 -13.35 9.84 -4.40
N GLN A 2 -13.64 9.18 -5.52
CA GLN A 2 -14.03 7.77 -5.59
C GLN A 2 -12.78 6.85 -5.54
N CYS A 3 -12.97 5.53 -5.48
CA CYS A 3 -11.86 4.57 -5.41
C CYS A 3 -10.86 4.72 -6.57
N ASN A 4 -11.33 5.04 -7.78
CA ASN A 4 -10.48 5.29 -8.95
C ASN A 4 -9.61 6.55 -8.85
N ASP A 5 -9.92 7.49 -7.95
CA ASP A 5 -9.07 8.67 -7.72
C ASP A 5 -7.77 8.31 -6.99
N ALA A 6 -7.59 7.04 -6.60
CA ALA A 6 -6.28 6.50 -6.24
C ALA A 6 -5.23 6.76 -7.34
N TYR A 7 -5.63 6.80 -8.61
CA TYR A 7 -4.73 7.18 -9.71
C TYR A 7 -4.18 8.60 -9.53
N SER A 8 -5.03 9.55 -9.15
CA SER A 8 -4.61 10.94 -8.89
C SER A 8 -3.67 11.01 -7.68
N ALA A 9 -3.96 10.26 -6.62
CA ALA A 9 -3.06 10.18 -5.46
C ALA A 9 -1.68 9.62 -5.84
N ILE A 10 -1.64 8.57 -6.67
CA ILE A 10 -0.39 8.02 -7.21
C ILE A 10 0.35 9.09 -8.03
N LYS A 11 -0.33 9.83 -8.90
CA LYS A 11 0.29 10.91 -9.70
C LYS A 11 0.89 12.00 -8.82
N ILE A 12 0.22 12.39 -7.74
CA ILE A 12 0.73 13.36 -6.77
C ILE A 12 1.99 12.80 -6.08
N ALA A 13 1.95 11.55 -5.60
CA ALA A 13 3.11 10.92 -4.97
C ALA A 13 4.30 10.81 -5.95
N SER A 14 4.06 10.39 -7.20
CA SER A 14 5.12 10.33 -8.22
C SER A 14 5.70 11.70 -8.55
N ALA A 15 4.87 12.74 -8.63
CA ALA A 15 5.34 14.10 -8.86
C ALA A 15 6.20 14.61 -7.68
N LEU A 16 5.78 14.30 -6.45
CA LEU A 16 6.54 14.64 -5.24
C LEU A 16 7.89 13.91 -5.20
N ALA A 17 7.88 12.61 -5.51
CA ALA A 17 9.09 11.78 -5.60
C ALA A 17 10.08 12.37 -6.61
N ASN A 18 9.59 12.72 -7.81
CA ASN A 18 10.40 13.37 -8.85
C ASN A 18 10.98 14.71 -8.37
N ALA A 19 10.17 15.54 -7.71
CA ALA A 19 10.62 16.84 -7.20
C ALA A 19 11.74 16.73 -6.15
N PHE A 20 11.73 15.65 -5.36
CA PHE A 20 12.75 15.36 -4.35
C PHE A 20 13.88 14.45 -4.88
N GLY A 21 13.87 14.05 -6.15
CA GLY A 21 14.87 13.16 -6.73
C GLY A 21 14.92 11.77 -6.08
N THR A 22 13.78 11.28 -5.60
CA THR A 22 13.62 9.97 -4.95
C THR A 22 12.54 9.14 -5.65
N ASP A 23 12.27 7.92 -5.18
CA ASP A 23 11.10 7.14 -5.57
C ASP A 23 9.93 7.32 -4.59
N VAL A 24 8.77 6.74 -4.88
CA VAL A 24 7.60 6.85 -3.99
C VAL A 24 7.86 6.22 -2.63
N ASN A 25 8.71 5.19 -2.55
CA ASN A 25 9.04 4.52 -1.30
C ASN A 25 9.96 5.35 -0.39
N GLY A 26 10.75 6.25 -0.98
CA GLY A 26 11.63 7.18 -0.26
C GLY A 26 10.94 8.48 0.17
N LEU A 27 9.64 8.63 -0.10
CA LEU A 27 8.86 9.75 0.44
C LEU A 27 8.48 9.49 1.91
N PRO A 28 8.29 10.56 2.71
CA PRO A 28 7.68 10.45 4.04
C PRO A 28 6.17 10.20 3.92
N LEU A 29 5.80 9.06 3.30
CA LEU A 29 4.43 8.69 2.97
C LEU A 29 4.17 7.24 3.39
N SER A 30 3.17 7.06 4.25
CA SER A 30 2.72 5.75 4.71
C SER A 30 1.45 5.31 3.98
N PHE A 31 1.42 4.06 3.54
CA PHE A 31 0.28 3.47 2.82
C PHE A 31 -0.52 2.54 3.75
N ILE A 32 -1.71 2.99 4.16
CA ILE A 32 -2.69 2.19 4.90
C ILE A 32 -3.94 2.04 4.01
N LEU A 33 -4.14 0.85 3.47
CA LEU A 33 -5.18 0.54 2.49
C LEU A 33 -6.30 -0.29 3.15
N SER A 34 -7.46 0.34 3.31
CA SER A 34 -8.71 -0.37 3.64
C SER A 34 -9.36 -0.90 2.36
N TRP A 35 -9.74 -2.18 2.34
CA TRP A 35 -10.40 -2.79 1.19
C TRP A 35 -11.72 -3.47 1.57
N TYR A 36 -12.57 -3.70 0.57
CA TYR A 36 -13.81 -4.48 0.73
C TYR A 36 -14.13 -5.29 -0.53
N GLU A 37 -14.15 -4.64 -1.70
CA GLU A 37 -14.52 -5.27 -2.98
C GLU A 37 -13.36 -5.30 -3.99
N GLN A 38 -13.64 -5.76 -5.21
CA GLN A 38 -12.63 -6.16 -6.18
C GLN A 38 -11.92 -4.96 -6.84
N LYS A 39 -12.51 -3.76 -6.89
CA LYS A 39 -11.81 -2.56 -7.37
C LYS A 39 -10.67 -2.19 -6.42
N ALA A 40 -10.83 -2.38 -5.10
CA ALA A 40 -9.71 -2.21 -4.16
C ALA A 40 -8.56 -3.19 -4.43
N VAL A 41 -8.86 -4.41 -4.90
CA VAL A 41 -7.84 -5.38 -5.34
C VAL A 41 -7.09 -4.87 -6.58
N ALA A 42 -7.80 -4.30 -7.57
CA ALA A 42 -7.15 -3.69 -8.73
C ALA A 42 -6.24 -2.51 -8.35
N ILE A 43 -6.65 -1.69 -7.38
CA ILE A 43 -5.82 -0.61 -6.84
C ILE A 43 -4.56 -1.19 -6.17
N LEU A 44 -4.71 -2.21 -5.31
CA LEU A 44 -3.57 -2.88 -4.68
C LEU A 44 -2.58 -3.40 -5.74
N LEU A 45 -3.06 -4.14 -6.74
CA LEU A 45 -2.21 -4.66 -7.82
C LEU A 45 -1.52 -3.54 -8.62
N THR A 46 -2.17 -2.40 -8.80
CA THR A 46 -1.57 -1.21 -9.43
C THR A 46 -0.41 -0.68 -8.59
N LEU A 47 -0.59 -0.54 -7.27
CA LEU A 47 0.47 -0.09 -6.37
C LEU A 47 1.68 -1.05 -6.39
N LEU A 48 1.42 -2.37 -6.37
CA LEU A 48 2.46 -3.39 -6.46
C LEU A 48 3.18 -3.37 -7.81
N HIS A 49 2.46 -3.19 -8.92
CA HIS A 49 3.06 -3.04 -10.24
C HIS A 49 3.99 -1.83 -10.33
N LEU A 50 3.64 -0.73 -9.67
CA LEU A 50 4.47 0.47 -9.58
C LEU A 50 5.65 0.34 -8.59
N GLY A 51 5.81 -0.82 -7.95
CA GLY A 51 6.89 -1.10 -7.01
C GLY A 51 6.72 -0.43 -5.65
N ILE A 52 5.51 0.00 -5.28
CA ILE A 52 5.22 0.56 -3.97
C ILE A 52 5.22 -0.56 -2.92
N LYS A 53 5.93 -0.31 -1.82
CA LYS A 53 6.16 -1.27 -0.74
C LYS A 53 5.60 -0.76 0.59
N ASN A 54 5.67 -1.60 1.62
CA ASN A 54 5.29 -1.27 3.00
C ASN A 54 3.81 -0.92 3.18
N ILE A 55 2.93 -1.52 2.38
CA ILE A 55 1.48 -1.30 2.43
C ILE A 55 0.89 -2.09 3.61
N ARG A 56 0.18 -1.40 4.51
CA ARG A 56 -0.69 -2.04 5.50
C ARG A 56 -2.06 -2.29 4.89
N LEU A 57 -2.50 -3.55 4.88
CA LEU A 57 -3.76 -3.99 4.26
C LEU A 57 -4.75 -4.48 5.32
N GLY A 58 -5.98 -3.96 5.29
CA GLY A 58 -7.01 -4.33 6.27
C GLY A 58 -8.45 -4.05 5.79
N PRO A 59 -9.47 -4.42 6.57
CA PRO A 59 -9.37 -4.85 7.98
C PRO A 59 -8.88 -6.29 8.16
N SER A 60 -9.01 -7.15 7.16
CA SER A 60 -8.44 -8.50 7.12
C SER A 60 -7.69 -8.71 5.80
N LEU A 61 -6.84 -9.73 5.72
CA LEU A 61 -6.29 -10.13 4.43
C LEU A 61 -7.39 -10.76 3.56
N PRO A 62 -7.38 -10.55 2.23
CA PRO A 62 -8.35 -11.19 1.35
C PRO A 62 -8.30 -12.71 1.46
N ALA A 63 -9.45 -13.35 1.60
CA ALA A 63 -9.56 -14.79 1.80
C ALA A 63 -8.98 -15.63 0.63
N PHE A 64 -8.83 -15.03 -0.55
CA PHE A 64 -8.22 -15.66 -1.72
C PHE A 64 -6.68 -15.64 -1.69
N VAL A 65 -6.05 -14.95 -0.73
CA VAL A 65 -4.60 -14.94 -0.57
C VAL A 65 -4.18 -16.15 0.25
N THR A 66 -3.57 -17.13 -0.40
CA THR A 66 -3.02 -18.33 0.25
C THR A 66 -1.71 -18.00 0.98
N PRO A 67 -1.24 -18.86 1.91
CA PRO A 67 0.04 -18.65 2.60
C PRO A 67 1.23 -18.48 1.66
N ASP A 68 1.32 -19.25 0.58
CA ASP A 68 2.42 -19.15 -0.39
C ASP A 68 2.39 -17.80 -1.14
N VAL A 69 1.20 -17.37 -1.56
CA VAL A 69 1.01 -16.06 -2.21
C VAL A 69 1.35 -14.94 -1.22
N LEU A 70 0.91 -15.05 0.04
CA LEU A 70 1.27 -14.10 1.07
C LEU A 70 2.79 -14.03 1.26
N GLY A 71 3.48 -15.17 1.26
CA GLY A 71 4.94 -15.24 1.33
C GLY A 71 5.62 -14.44 0.20
N VAL A 72 5.14 -14.59 -1.03
CA VAL A 72 5.62 -13.81 -2.19
C VAL A 72 5.36 -12.31 -2.00
N LEU A 73 4.17 -11.94 -1.52
CA LEU A 73 3.80 -10.54 -1.30
C LEU A 73 4.65 -9.88 -0.20
N VAL A 74 4.91 -10.60 0.89
CA VAL A 74 5.78 -10.15 1.99
C VAL A 74 7.22 -10.01 1.50
N ALA A 75 7.76 -11.03 0.83
CA ALA A 75 9.16 -11.03 0.38
C ALA A 75 9.48 -9.92 -0.63
N ASN A 76 8.56 -9.64 -1.56
CA ASN A 76 8.82 -8.68 -2.64
C ASN A 76 8.38 -7.25 -2.30
N PHE A 77 7.30 -7.09 -1.53
CA PHE A 77 6.64 -5.80 -1.33
C PHE A 77 6.49 -5.39 0.14
N ASN A 78 6.87 -6.26 1.09
CA ASN A 78 6.70 -6.02 2.52
C ASN A 78 5.24 -5.65 2.88
N ILE A 79 4.26 -6.34 2.27
CA ILE A 79 2.85 -6.21 2.65
C ILE A 79 2.69 -6.66 4.11
N LYS A 80 1.91 -5.90 4.88
CA LYS A 80 1.60 -6.22 6.27
C LYS A 80 0.10 -6.13 6.54
N PRO A 81 -0.48 -6.99 7.38
CA PRO A 81 -1.80 -6.71 7.93
C PRO A 81 -1.75 -5.48 8.85
N ILE A 82 -2.89 -4.84 9.08
CA ILE A 82 -3.02 -3.84 10.15
C ILE A 82 -2.87 -4.49 11.53
N GLY A 83 -2.36 -3.73 12.49
CA GLY A 83 -2.26 -4.11 13.90
C GLY A 83 -3.32 -3.42 14.75
N ASN A 84 -2.96 -3.02 15.96
CA ASN A 84 -3.76 -2.05 16.71
C ASN A 84 -3.37 -0.61 16.33
N VAL A 85 -4.26 0.33 16.62
CA VAL A 85 -4.12 1.74 16.21
C VAL A 85 -2.81 2.36 16.73
N GLN A 86 -2.45 2.08 17.99
CA GLN A 86 -1.28 2.66 18.64
C GLN A 86 0.02 2.17 18.01
N GLU A 87 0.11 0.87 17.73
CA GLU A 87 1.25 0.25 17.05
C GLU A 87 1.36 0.74 15.60
N ASP A 88 0.25 0.74 14.86
CA ASP A 88 0.26 1.17 13.46
C ASP A 88 0.65 2.65 13.33
N LEU A 89 0.14 3.53 14.21
CA LEU A 89 0.54 4.94 14.22
C LEU A 89 2.01 5.12 14.57
N LYS A 90 2.50 4.40 15.57
CA LYS A 90 3.92 4.45 15.94
C LYS A 90 4.80 4.00 14.78
N ASP A 91 4.44 2.94 14.09
CA ASP A 91 5.26 2.40 13.00
C ASP A 91 5.21 3.25 11.71
N THR A 92 4.14 4.03 11.49
CA THR A 92 3.89 4.73 10.22
C THR A 92 4.19 6.23 10.24
N LEU A 93 4.50 6.80 11.41
CA LEU A 93 4.79 8.23 11.58
C LEU A 93 6.26 8.52 11.90
N ASN A 94 7.10 7.49 12.02
CA ASN A 94 8.53 7.62 12.34
C ASN A 94 9.43 7.65 11.10
#